data_AF-A0A841U1H6-F1
#
_entry.id   AF-A0A841U1H6-F1
#
_cell.length_a   1.000
_cell.length_b   1.000
_cell.length_c   1.000
_cell.angle_alpha   90.00
_cell.angle_beta   90.00
_cell.angle_gamma   90.00
#
_symmetry.space_group_name_H-M   'P 1'
#
loop_
_entity.id
_entity.type
_entity.pdbx_description
1 polymer ?
#
loop_
_entity_poly.entity_id
_entity_poly.type
_entity_poly.pdbx_seq_one_letter_code
_entity_poly.pdbx_strand_id
1 'polypeptide(L)'
;MDDLDPWIRESLVQWLPDRCLVLLASRVPPKGKWKLSPAWRERVERIPLGPLDREEILSYLARCGISSPEAQEKIRRQSRGHPLALTLLASAALDEEDGEEERESGWFESLAERWLREAPDPKLRELVEVASIVRQFDCEALERIGGEAVDPADFDRLCGLSFVRKSARGWALHDLMRDATSKRLRERQPSRCRLLLERSVHDYRSRIAEAPRDGSAAWEMAELFSYIGSATLRWMVAPSSAGEYYWEPLTPGNLAEGESYAENRIAGARPYSRIGPDSAGGIRRAERELDRETDIGKLRGLDLRSCLDIGGGAAKLLRNREGEVVGLSVVVPIRAETLPYLRKDPLASPYLRSLTPEQLEELKGTPHRPAGWFIRLIDIADSEDPSLAMEALFLIFSYMVSDGILIASPPPHPAYARAHLDMGFEVVPGVVHRWYDGVTPTPTFRLDTRGERLGVLLDTLLERTGMKGAGSGASSGASSGTTSTGSTSPGTTSPGTTSAGSASSGTGASSSTGGSPSGSADGSSAAKTEAPPGRGVPGEEDERLSVLTEREREIALLVLQGLTNIEIGSRLFLSEITVKKHLSSVYEKLRVRNRVELLRLLLAKP
;
A
#
# COMPACT_ATOMS: atom_id res chain seq x y z
N MET A 1 -20.92 -12.03 22.09
CA MET A 1 -20.57 -13.47 22.21
C MET A 1 -19.57 -13.71 23.35
N ASP A 2 -19.06 -12.66 24.01
CA ASP A 2 -18.06 -12.77 25.09
C ASP A 2 -18.56 -13.51 26.35
N ASP A 3 -19.89 -13.63 26.54
CA ASP A 3 -20.47 -14.33 27.70
C ASP A 3 -20.51 -15.87 27.59
N LEU A 4 -20.40 -16.46 26.38
CA LEU A 4 -20.51 -17.92 26.21
C LEU A 4 -19.17 -18.65 26.31
N ASP A 5 -18.06 -17.96 26.03
CA ASP A 5 -16.72 -18.55 26.01
C ASP A 5 -16.31 -19.19 27.34
N PRO A 6 -16.54 -18.55 28.50
CA PRO A 6 -16.27 -19.16 29.81
C PRO A 6 -17.17 -20.37 30.07
N TRP A 7 -18.47 -20.27 29.76
CA TRP A 7 -19.43 -21.35 29.98
C TRP A 7 -19.13 -22.58 29.12
N ILE A 8 -18.78 -22.40 27.85
CA ILE A 8 -18.39 -23.52 26.98
C ILE A 8 -17.17 -24.24 27.55
N ARG A 9 -16.13 -23.47 27.92
CA ARG A 9 -14.85 -24.02 28.41
C ARG A 9 -14.97 -24.71 29.76
N GLU A 10 -15.68 -24.08 30.68
CA GLU A 10 -15.65 -24.44 32.10
C GLU A 10 -16.89 -25.22 32.54
N SER A 11 -17.93 -25.30 31.70
CA SER A 11 -19.16 -26.03 32.02
C SER A 11 -19.53 -27.03 30.94
N LEU A 12 -19.74 -26.60 29.68
CA LEU A 12 -20.21 -27.48 28.61
C LEU A 12 -19.26 -28.66 28.38
N VAL A 13 -17.95 -28.39 28.22
CA VAL A 13 -16.98 -29.46 27.95
C VAL A 13 -16.89 -30.46 29.11
N GLN A 14 -17.12 -30.04 30.35
CA GLN A 14 -17.13 -30.95 31.51
C GLN A 14 -18.34 -31.89 31.54
N TRP A 15 -19.43 -31.52 30.86
CA TRP A 15 -20.66 -32.32 30.79
C TRP A 15 -20.68 -33.26 29.58
N LEU A 16 -19.73 -33.11 28.67
CA LEU A 16 -19.63 -33.96 27.48
C LEU A 16 -18.94 -35.30 27.82
N PRO A 17 -19.34 -36.41 27.19
CA PRO A 17 -18.67 -37.69 27.37
C PRO A 17 -17.19 -37.65 26.96
N ASP A 18 -16.37 -38.51 27.57
CA ASP A 18 -14.91 -38.61 27.35
C ASP A 18 -14.49 -38.85 25.89
N ARG A 19 -15.42 -39.25 25.01
CA ARG A 19 -15.20 -39.50 23.57
C ARG A 19 -16.07 -38.61 22.68
N CYS A 20 -16.05 -37.31 22.94
CA CYS A 20 -16.76 -36.32 22.13
C CYS A 20 -15.76 -35.38 21.43
N LEU A 21 -15.92 -35.21 20.11
CA LEU A 21 -15.26 -34.14 19.36
C LEU A 21 -16.20 -32.93 19.30
N VAL A 22 -15.73 -31.79 19.80
CA VAL A 22 -16.52 -30.55 19.80
C VAL A 22 -16.06 -29.67 18.65
N LEU A 23 -16.96 -29.42 17.70
CA LEU A 23 -16.75 -28.47 16.61
C LEU A 23 -17.38 -27.13 16.97
N LEU A 24 -16.55 -26.10 17.14
CA LEU A 24 -17.00 -24.74 17.41
C LEU A 24 -16.78 -23.88 16.16
N ALA A 25 -17.88 -23.40 15.58
CA ALA A 25 -17.85 -22.42 14.51
C ALA A 25 -18.09 -21.02 15.10
N SER A 26 -17.11 -20.13 14.96
CA SER A 26 -17.21 -18.75 15.46
C SER A 26 -16.54 -17.77 14.50
N ARG A 27 -17.08 -16.55 14.44
CA ARG A 27 -16.50 -15.41 13.72
C ARG A 27 -15.28 -14.83 14.46
N VAL A 28 -15.23 -15.02 15.78
CA VAL A 28 -14.12 -14.56 16.63
C VAL A 28 -13.37 -15.78 17.14
N PRO A 29 -12.05 -15.87 16.91
CA PRO A 29 -11.28 -17.00 17.39
C PRO A 29 -11.29 -17.03 18.93
N PRO A 30 -11.38 -18.22 19.57
CA PRO A 30 -11.37 -18.33 21.03
C PRO A 30 -10.15 -17.62 21.63
N LYS A 31 -10.39 -16.73 22.62
CA LYS A 31 -9.38 -15.86 23.26
C LYS A 31 -9.03 -16.36 24.68
N GLY A 32 -8.06 -15.70 25.33
CA GLY A 32 -7.74 -15.93 26.74
C GLY A 32 -7.23 -17.35 27.06
N LYS A 33 -7.86 -18.00 28.06
CA LYS A 33 -7.44 -19.32 28.59
C LYS A 33 -7.43 -20.44 27.53
N TRP A 34 -8.19 -20.32 26.45
CA TRP A 34 -8.14 -21.26 25.31
C TRP A 34 -6.76 -21.27 24.62
N LYS A 35 -6.03 -20.14 24.61
CA LYS A 35 -4.66 -20.03 24.06
C LYS A 35 -3.59 -20.19 25.13
N LEU A 36 -3.82 -19.57 26.29
CA LEU A 36 -2.80 -19.45 27.33
C LEU A 36 -2.62 -20.74 28.14
N SER A 37 -3.67 -21.55 28.31
CA SER A 37 -3.57 -22.83 29.00
C SER A 37 -2.90 -23.90 28.11
N PRO A 38 -1.80 -24.54 28.56
CA PRO A 38 -1.19 -25.65 27.86
C PRO A 38 -2.17 -26.80 27.59
N ALA A 39 -3.03 -27.11 28.56
CA ALA A 39 -4.00 -28.20 28.46
C ALA A 39 -5.03 -28.00 27.33
N TRP A 40 -5.45 -26.76 27.09
CA TRP A 40 -6.37 -26.44 25.99
C TRP A 40 -5.65 -26.30 24.65
N ARG A 41 -4.42 -25.78 24.64
CA ARG A 41 -3.63 -25.59 23.42
C ARG A 41 -3.35 -26.91 22.70
N GLU A 42 -3.13 -27.98 23.44
CA GLU A 42 -2.91 -29.33 22.90
C GLU A 42 -4.21 -30.01 22.41
N ARG A 43 -5.39 -29.52 22.83
CA ARG A 43 -6.69 -30.16 22.57
C ARG A 43 -7.57 -29.39 21.58
N VAL A 44 -7.17 -28.17 21.21
CA VAL A 44 -7.94 -27.30 20.33
C VAL A 44 -7.18 -27.07 19.04
N GLU A 45 -7.66 -27.70 17.98
CA GLU A 45 -7.23 -27.40 16.62
C GLU A 45 -8.03 -26.21 16.07
N ARG A 46 -7.34 -25.32 15.35
CA ARG A 46 -7.96 -24.13 14.75
C ARG A 46 -7.89 -24.24 13.25
N ILE A 47 -9.06 -24.28 12.63
CA ILE A 47 -9.20 -24.32 11.18
C ILE A 47 -9.75 -22.96 10.74
N PRO A 48 -8.89 -22.03 10.27
CA PRO A 48 -9.35 -20.76 9.72
C PRO A 48 -10.06 -21.02 8.40
N LEU A 49 -11.32 -20.62 8.29
CA LEU A 49 -12.07 -20.69 7.04
C LEU A 49 -11.81 -19.42 6.21
N GLY A 50 -11.18 -19.59 5.06
CA GLY A 50 -10.96 -18.53 4.07
C GLY A 50 -12.06 -18.47 3.01
N PRO A 51 -11.92 -17.56 2.02
CA PRO A 51 -12.69 -17.65 0.78
C PRO A 51 -12.45 -19.01 0.10
N LEU A 52 -13.47 -19.51 -0.59
CA LEU A 52 -13.36 -20.73 -1.38
C LEU A 52 -12.38 -20.52 -2.54
N ASP A 53 -11.58 -21.53 -2.82
CA ASP A 53 -10.67 -21.52 -3.95
C ASP A 53 -11.41 -21.76 -5.28
N ARG A 54 -10.67 -21.70 -6.40
CA ARG A 54 -11.26 -21.86 -7.73
C ARG A 54 -11.92 -23.23 -7.89
N GLU A 55 -11.30 -24.30 -7.44
CA GLU A 55 -11.81 -25.66 -7.62
C GLU A 55 -13.07 -25.87 -6.77
N GLU A 56 -13.05 -25.39 -5.52
CA GLU A 56 -14.18 -25.40 -4.61
C GLU A 56 -15.38 -24.61 -5.16
N ILE A 57 -15.14 -23.41 -5.71
CA ILE A 57 -16.19 -22.59 -6.34
C ILE A 57 -16.80 -23.32 -7.53
N LEU A 58 -15.97 -23.83 -8.44
CA LEU A 58 -16.46 -24.52 -9.64
C LEU A 58 -17.25 -25.78 -9.27
N SER A 59 -16.78 -26.55 -8.28
CA SER A 59 -17.47 -27.71 -7.73
C SER A 59 -18.82 -27.34 -7.11
N TYR A 60 -18.87 -26.25 -6.33
CA TYR A 60 -20.12 -25.73 -5.76
C TYR A 60 -21.11 -25.31 -6.84
N LEU A 61 -20.67 -24.54 -7.85
CA LEU A 61 -21.53 -24.05 -8.92
C LEU A 61 -22.08 -25.19 -9.79
N ALA A 62 -21.25 -26.18 -10.10
CA ALA A 62 -21.68 -27.38 -10.81
C ALA A 62 -22.78 -28.14 -10.04
N ARG A 63 -22.64 -28.25 -8.71
CA ARG A 63 -23.67 -28.86 -7.84
C ARG A 63 -24.96 -28.04 -7.77
N CYS A 64 -24.88 -26.73 -7.97
CA CYS A 64 -26.05 -25.85 -8.08
C CYS A 64 -26.73 -25.94 -9.46
N GLY A 65 -26.19 -26.71 -10.42
CA GLY A 65 -26.72 -26.82 -11.77
C GLY A 65 -26.13 -25.81 -12.77
N ILE A 66 -25.19 -24.96 -12.35
CA ILE A 66 -24.56 -23.96 -13.21
C ILE A 66 -23.33 -24.58 -13.86
N SER A 67 -23.47 -24.98 -15.13
CA SER A 67 -22.43 -25.70 -15.89
C SER A 67 -21.78 -24.87 -17.00
N SER A 68 -22.31 -23.68 -17.32
CA SER A 68 -21.72 -22.80 -18.34
C SER A 68 -20.38 -22.23 -17.85
N PRO A 69 -19.27 -22.42 -18.57
CA PRO A 69 -17.96 -21.87 -18.18
C PRO A 69 -17.97 -20.35 -18.04
N GLU A 70 -18.72 -19.65 -18.89
CA GLU A 70 -18.86 -18.19 -18.84
C GLU A 70 -19.61 -17.74 -17.59
N ALA A 71 -20.70 -18.44 -17.23
CA ALA A 71 -21.46 -18.15 -16.02
C ALA A 71 -20.67 -18.47 -14.76
N GLN A 72 -19.94 -19.60 -14.75
CA GLN A 72 -19.08 -19.99 -13.65
C GLN A 72 -17.96 -18.98 -13.41
N GLU A 73 -17.28 -18.54 -14.47
CA GLU A 73 -16.22 -17.54 -14.36
C GLU A 73 -16.76 -16.17 -13.94
N LYS A 74 -17.94 -15.79 -14.43
CA LYS A 74 -18.64 -14.56 -14.01
C LYS A 74 -18.94 -14.59 -12.51
N ILE A 75 -19.58 -15.65 -12.01
CA ILE A 75 -19.94 -15.79 -10.59
C ILE A 75 -18.69 -15.91 -9.71
N ARG A 76 -17.65 -16.63 -10.14
CA ARG A 76 -16.37 -16.73 -9.44
C ARG A 76 -15.75 -15.34 -9.25
N ARG A 77 -15.70 -14.55 -10.32
CA ARG A 77 -15.16 -13.19 -10.30
C ARG A 77 -15.97 -12.26 -9.40
N GLN A 78 -17.29 -12.36 -9.44
CA GLN A 78 -18.19 -11.52 -8.63
C GLN A 78 -18.17 -11.92 -7.15
N SER A 79 -18.24 -13.21 -6.83
CA SER A 79 -18.22 -13.70 -5.44
C SER A 79 -16.87 -13.54 -4.76
N ARG A 80 -15.76 -13.55 -5.53
CA ARG A 80 -14.38 -13.57 -5.03
C ARG A 80 -14.14 -14.67 -3.99
N GLY A 81 -14.83 -15.81 -4.16
CA GLY A 81 -14.79 -16.94 -3.22
C GLY A 81 -15.55 -16.75 -1.91
N HIS A 82 -16.23 -15.62 -1.70
CA HIS A 82 -17.02 -15.42 -0.49
C HIS A 82 -18.27 -16.32 -0.49
N PRO A 83 -18.43 -17.26 0.47
CA PRO A 83 -19.46 -18.31 0.39
C PRO A 83 -20.90 -17.77 0.30
N LEU A 84 -21.25 -16.74 1.06
CA LEU A 84 -22.60 -16.15 1.00
C LEU A 84 -22.86 -15.46 -0.33
N ALA A 85 -21.86 -14.78 -0.89
CA ALA A 85 -22.01 -14.08 -2.17
C ALA A 85 -22.12 -15.09 -3.30
N LEU A 86 -21.30 -16.14 -3.25
CA LEU A 86 -21.37 -17.28 -4.14
C LEU A 86 -22.76 -17.92 -4.13
N THR A 87 -23.34 -18.11 -2.94
CA THR A 87 -24.68 -18.69 -2.78
C THR A 87 -25.77 -17.79 -3.39
N LEU A 88 -25.74 -16.49 -3.11
CA LEU A 88 -26.73 -15.53 -3.64
C LEU A 88 -26.62 -15.39 -5.17
N LEU A 89 -25.40 -15.32 -5.69
CA LEU A 89 -25.14 -15.25 -7.14
C LEU A 89 -25.56 -16.54 -7.85
N ALA A 90 -25.28 -17.71 -7.25
CA ALA A 90 -25.72 -18.98 -7.79
C ALA A 90 -27.26 -19.07 -7.82
N SER A 91 -27.93 -18.60 -6.77
CA SER A 91 -29.41 -18.54 -6.74
C SER A 91 -29.96 -17.61 -7.82
N ALA A 92 -29.43 -16.38 -7.91
CA ALA A 92 -29.90 -15.40 -8.90
C ALA A 92 -29.62 -15.81 -10.35
N ALA A 93 -28.59 -16.63 -10.59
CA ALA A 93 -28.29 -17.16 -11.92
C ALA A 93 -29.22 -18.30 -12.36
N LEU A 94 -29.95 -18.92 -11.42
CA LEU A 94 -30.93 -19.97 -11.69
C LEU A 94 -32.35 -19.41 -11.94
N ASP A 95 -32.62 -18.17 -11.52
CA ASP A 95 -33.90 -17.50 -11.78
C ASP A 95 -33.91 -16.88 -13.19
N GLU A 96 -34.55 -17.56 -14.15
CA GLU A 96 -34.59 -17.21 -15.59
C GLU A 96 -35.46 -15.97 -15.93
N GLU A 97 -36.22 -15.41 -14.98
CA GLU A 97 -37.25 -14.39 -15.25
C GLU A 97 -36.75 -12.93 -15.32
N ASP A 98 -35.61 -12.59 -14.69
CA ASP A 98 -35.12 -11.19 -14.63
C ASP A 98 -34.12 -10.83 -15.74
N GLY A 99 -34.10 -9.57 -16.20
CA GLY A 99 -33.09 -9.07 -17.15
C GLY A 99 -31.66 -9.08 -16.57
N GLU A 100 -30.62 -9.15 -17.41
CA GLU A 100 -29.21 -9.21 -16.95
C GLU A 100 -28.80 -8.06 -16.01
N GLU A 101 -29.28 -6.84 -16.24
CA GLU A 101 -28.97 -5.66 -15.41
C GLU A 101 -29.75 -5.64 -14.07
N GLU A 102 -30.99 -6.15 -14.06
CA GLU A 102 -31.82 -6.27 -12.85
C GLU A 102 -31.27 -7.38 -11.94
N ARG A 103 -30.84 -8.51 -12.51
CA ARG A 103 -30.16 -9.58 -11.77
C ARG A 103 -28.91 -9.06 -11.07
N GLU A 104 -28.04 -8.34 -11.77
CA GLU A 104 -26.78 -7.84 -11.20
C GLU A 104 -26.98 -6.85 -10.03
N SER A 105 -28.07 -6.10 -10.02
CA SER A 105 -28.39 -5.17 -8.94
C SER A 105 -29.12 -5.85 -7.78
N GLY A 106 -30.05 -6.78 -8.06
CA GLY A 106 -30.92 -7.41 -7.05
C GLY A 106 -30.22 -8.29 -6.01
N TRP A 107 -29.27 -9.15 -6.42
CA TRP A 107 -28.53 -9.99 -5.46
C TRP A 107 -27.64 -9.17 -4.53
N PHE A 108 -27.08 -8.08 -5.07
CA PHE A 108 -26.13 -7.21 -4.40
C PHE A 108 -26.83 -6.33 -3.35
N GLU A 109 -28.01 -5.80 -3.67
CA GLU A 109 -28.87 -5.09 -2.72
C GLU A 109 -29.31 -6.03 -1.59
N SER A 110 -29.74 -7.25 -1.92
CA SER A 110 -30.13 -8.27 -0.94
C SER A 110 -29.00 -8.64 0.02
N LEU A 111 -27.77 -8.78 -0.50
CA LEU A 111 -26.58 -9.04 0.32
C LEU A 111 -26.26 -7.87 1.25
N ALA A 112 -26.24 -6.65 0.71
CA ALA A 112 -25.96 -5.44 1.47
C ALA A 112 -27.00 -5.20 2.57
N GLU A 113 -28.30 -5.43 2.30
CA GLU A 113 -29.35 -5.34 3.31
C GLU A 113 -29.17 -6.36 4.43
N ARG A 114 -28.83 -7.60 4.10
CA ARG A 114 -28.62 -8.66 5.09
C ARG A 114 -27.44 -8.34 6.02
N TRP A 115 -26.37 -7.77 5.48
CA TRP A 115 -25.21 -7.32 6.26
C TRP A 115 -25.49 -6.05 7.06
N LEU A 116 -26.19 -5.05 6.50
CA LEU A 116 -26.54 -3.83 7.22
C LEU A 116 -27.47 -4.07 8.41
N ARG A 117 -28.16 -5.22 8.49
CA ARG A 117 -28.87 -5.62 9.72
C ARG A 117 -27.94 -5.79 10.93
N GLU A 118 -26.66 -6.10 10.71
CA GLU A 118 -25.67 -6.16 11.79
C GLU A 118 -25.27 -4.78 12.32
N ALA A 119 -25.54 -3.71 11.55
CA ALA A 119 -25.38 -2.31 11.94
C ALA A 119 -26.75 -1.62 12.11
N PRO A 120 -27.50 -1.92 13.20
CA PRO A 120 -28.86 -1.43 13.36
C PRO A 120 -28.92 0.08 13.68
N ASP A 121 -27.91 0.64 14.33
CA ASP A 121 -27.92 2.04 14.75
C ASP A 121 -27.35 3.00 13.68
N PRO A 122 -27.82 4.26 13.64
CA PRO A 122 -27.39 5.23 12.64
C PRO A 122 -25.90 5.57 12.69
N LYS A 123 -25.27 5.57 13.89
CA LYS A 123 -23.86 5.95 14.03
C LYS A 123 -22.94 4.87 13.46
N LEU A 124 -23.24 3.61 13.74
CA LEU A 124 -22.49 2.49 13.18
C LEU A 124 -22.65 2.38 11.66
N ARG A 125 -23.84 2.71 11.12
CA ARG A 125 -24.02 2.83 9.65
C ARG A 125 -23.18 3.93 9.05
N GLU A 126 -23.09 5.07 9.73
CA GLU A 126 -22.22 6.17 9.30
C GLU A 126 -20.75 5.73 9.23
N LEU A 127 -20.27 5.04 10.27
CA LEU A 127 -18.91 4.50 10.28
C LEU A 127 -18.67 3.48 9.16
N VAL A 128 -19.65 2.62 8.86
CA VAL A 128 -19.59 1.70 7.72
C VAL A 128 -19.54 2.46 6.39
N GLU A 129 -20.30 3.55 6.24
CA GLU A 129 -20.23 4.41 5.05
C GLU A 129 -18.84 5.04 4.88
N VAL A 130 -18.27 5.62 5.94
CA VAL A 130 -16.91 6.20 5.90
C VAL A 130 -15.87 5.13 5.60
N ALA A 131 -15.93 3.99 6.31
CA ALA A 131 -15.07 2.84 6.09
C ALA A 131 -15.21 2.24 4.69
N SER A 132 -16.33 2.47 3.99
CA SER A 132 -16.55 1.98 2.63
C SER A 132 -15.80 2.76 1.56
N ILE A 133 -15.38 3.99 1.86
CA ILE A 133 -14.59 4.82 0.93
C ILE A 133 -13.12 4.35 0.93
N VAL A 134 -12.63 3.86 2.06
CA VAL A 134 -11.25 3.40 2.21
C VAL A 134 -11.08 1.90 2.11
N ARG A 135 -9.93 1.47 1.59
CA ARG A 135 -9.61 0.04 1.48
C ARG A 135 -9.18 -0.55 2.81
N GLN A 136 -8.47 0.24 3.62
CA GLN A 136 -8.09 -0.09 4.98
C GLN A 136 -8.29 1.13 5.87
N PHE A 137 -8.58 0.89 7.14
CA PHE A 137 -8.82 1.94 8.13
C PHE A 137 -8.35 1.52 9.52
N ASP A 138 -8.03 2.54 10.30
CA ASP A 138 -7.90 2.52 11.74
C ASP A 138 -8.81 3.62 12.32
N CYS A 139 -8.82 3.78 13.64
CA CYS A 139 -9.68 4.77 14.29
C CYS A 139 -9.36 6.20 13.81
N GLU A 140 -8.06 6.56 13.76
CA GLU A 140 -7.61 7.89 13.34
C GLU A 140 -7.93 8.20 11.86
N ALA A 141 -7.91 7.19 10.98
CA ALA A 141 -8.30 7.34 9.59
C ALA A 141 -9.81 7.64 9.48
N LEU A 142 -10.65 6.92 10.23
CA LEU A 142 -12.09 7.16 10.22
C LEU A 142 -12.43 8.55 10.76
N GLU A 143 -11.71 9.03 11.78
CA GLU A 143 -11.87 10.39 12.31
C GLU A 143 -11.51 11.46 11.28
N ARG A 144 -10.34 11.34 10.66
CA ARG A 144 -9.87 12.31 9.66
C ARG A 144 -10.77 12.36 8.43
N ILE A 145 -11.24 11.21 7.96
CA ILE A 145 -12.07 11.11 6.76
C ILE A 145 -13.52 11.48 7.07
N GLY A 146 -14.08 10.95 8.15
CA GLY A 146 -15.43 11.27 8.63
C GLY A 146 -15.57 12.73 9.07
N GLY A 147 -14.49 13.33 9.57
CA GLY A 147 -14.46 14.69 10.11
C GLY A 147 -15.15 14.85 11.45
N GLU A 148 -15.38 13.73 12.14
CA GLU A 148 -15.97 13.65 13.47
C GLU A 148 -15.14 12.70 14.33
N ALA A 149 -15.07 12.95 15.64
CA ALA A 149 -14.42 12.04 16.57
C ALA A 149 -15.13 10.68 16.59
N VAL A 150 -14.35 9.60 16.69
CA VAL A 150 -14.86 8.23 16.73
C VAL A 150 -14.65 7.71 18.14
N ASP A 151 -15.76 7.43 18.84
CA ASP A 151 -15.68 6.81 20.16
C ASP A 151 -15.03 5.42 20.03
N PRO A 152 -14.00 5.08 20.85
CA PRO A 152 -13.39 3.75 20.85
C PRO A 152 -14.39 2.60 20.97
N ALA A 153 -15.49 2.78 21.71
CA ALA A 153 -16.54 1.77 21.84
C ALA A 153 -17.28 1.55 20.51
N ASP A 154 -17.55 2.61 19.75
CA ASP A 154 -18.19 2.48 18.44
C ASP A 154 -17.22 1.91 17.39
N PHE A 155 -15.93 2.24 17.50
CA PHE A 155 -14.89 1.59 16.70
C PHE A 155 -14.83 0.09 16.98
N ASP A 156 -14.81 -0.34 18.23
CA ASP A 156 -14.83 -1.76 18.61
C ASP A 156 -16.10 -2.48 18.13
N ARG A 157 -17.25 -1.79 18.11
CA ARG A 157 -18.50 -2.31 17.54
C ARG A 157 -18.42 -2.48 16.02
N LEU A 158 -17.87 -1.51 15.29
CA LEU A 158 -17.60 -1.60 13.85
C LEU A 158 -16.71 -2.81 13.56
N CYS A 159 -15.60 -2.88 14.27
CA CYS A 159 -14.67 -3.99 14.27
C CYS A 159 -15.33 -5.36 14.52
N GLY A 160 -16.39 -5.42 15.33
CA GLY A 160 -17.14 -6.65 15.61
C GLY A 160 -18.05 -7.16 14.49
N LEU A 161 -18.28 -6.39 13.42
CA LEU A 161 -19.20 -6.76 12.33
C LEU A 161 -18.63 -7.91 11.47
N SER A 162 -19.50 -8.79 10.98
CA SER A 162 -19.08 -9.99 10.24
C SER A 162 -18.27 -9.72 8.98
N PHE A 163 -18.50 -8.56 8.38
CA PHE A 163 -17.91 -8.13 7.12
C PHE A 163 -16.73 -7.20 7.34
N VAL A 164 -16.27 -7.01 8.57
CA VAL A 164 -15.05 -6.28 8.87
C VAL A 164 -13.99 -7.29 9.28
N ARG A 165 -12.80 -7.18 8.67
CA ARG A 165 -11.66 -8.07 8.93
C ARG A 165 -10.45 -7.28 9.38
N LYS A 166 -9.60 -7.93 10.17
CA LYS A 166 -8.26 -7.41 10.49
C LYS A 166 -7.36 -7.52 9.25
N SER A 167 -6.60 -6.47 8.96
CA SER A 167 -5.60 -6.40 7.90
C SER A 167 -4.21 -6.13 8.49
N ALA A 168 -3.18 -6.12 7.62
CA ALA A 168 -1.81 -5.81 8.05
C ALA A 168 -1.64 -4.37 8.54
N ARG A 169 -2.45 -3.42 8.07
CA ARG A 169 -2.40 -1.99 8.42
C ARG A 169 -3.70 -1.50 9.08
N GLY A 170 -4.35 -2.37 9.86
CA GLY A 170 -5.57 -2.03 10.61
C GLY A 170 -6.71 -2.99 10.30
N TRP A 171 -7.77 -2.44 9.74
CA TRP A 171 -9.02 -3.14 9.46
C TRP A 171 -9.49 -2.84 8.05
N ALA A 172 -10.31 -3.71 7.48
CA ALA A 172 -10.88 -3.52 6.16
C ALA A 172 -12.30 -4.05 6.12
N LEU A 173 -13.18 -3.37 5.37
CA LEU A 173 -14.45 -3.97 4.97
C LEU A 173 -14.16 -5.10 3.97
N HIS A 174 -15.00 -6.13 4.00
CA HIS A 174 -15.08 -7.10 2.93
C HIS A 174 -15.36 -6.37 1.62
N ASP A 175 -14.65 -6.73 0.55
CA ASP A 175 -14.66 -5.98 -0.71
C ASP A 175 -16.08 -5.75 -1.25
N LEU A 176 -16.92 -6.78 -1.21
CA LEU A 176 -18.32 -6.66 -1.64
C LEU A 176 -19.12 -5.66 -0.80
N MET A 177 -18.90 -5.64 0.51
CA MET A 177 -19.61 -4.71 1.40
C MET A 177 -19.13 -3.28 1.17
N ARG A 178 -17.82 -3.11 0.97
CA ARG A 178 -17.20 -1.83 0.63
C ARG A 178 -17.79 -1.30 -0.68
N ASP A 179 -17.76 -2.10 -1.74
CA ASP A 179 -18.23 -1.72 -3.06
C ASP A 179 -19.75 -1.41 -3.02
N ALA A 180 -20.53 -2.17 -2.24
CA ALA A 180 -21.98 -1.97 -2.10
C ALA A 180 -22.34 -0.69 -1.37
N THR A 181 -21.71 -0.47 -0.23
CA THR A 181 -21.96 0.71 0.59
C THR A 181 -21.50 1.97 -0.16
N SER A 182 -20.34 1.92 -0.82
CA SER A 182 -19.85 3.01 -1.66
C SER A 182 -20.78 3.33 -2.82
N LYS A 183 -21.31 2.32 -3.52
CA LYS A 183 -22.28 2.51 -4.63
C LYS A 183 -23.55 3.19 -4.12
N ARG A 184 -24.16 2.66 -3.06
CA ARG A 184 -25.37 3.23 -2.44
C ARG A 184 -25.15 4.66 -1.94
N LEU A 185 -24.00 4.94 -1.33
CA LEU A 185 -23.67 6.28 -0.85
C LEU A 185 -23.52 7.26 -2.02
N ARG A 186 -22.89 6.84 -3.12
CA ARG A 186 -22.75 7.65 -4.34
C ARG A 186 -24.10 7.98 -4.97
N GLU A 187 -25.02 7.03 -4.99
CA GLU A 187 -26.37 7.20 -5.55
C GLU A 187 -27.26 8.08 -4.66
N ARG A 188 -27.24 7.86 -3.34
CA ARG A 188 -28.12 8.57 -2.39
C ARG A 188 -27.59 9.94 -1.98
N GLN A 189 -26.28 10.07 -1.79
CA GLN A 189 -25.64 11.27 -1.26
C GLN A 189 -24.33 11.57 -2.03
N PRO A 190 -24.41 11.90 -3.34
CA PRO A 190 -23.23 12.09 -4.19
C PRO A 190 -22.24 13.12 -3.65
N SER A 191 -22.74 14.23 -3.09
CA SER A 191 -21.90 15.28 -2.49
C SER A 191 -21.13 14.79 -1.26
N ARG A 192 -21.74 13.96 -0.41
CA ARG A 192 -21.09 13.36 0.76
C ARG A 192 -20.04 12.34 0.32
N CYS A 193 -20.39 11.47 -0.63
CA CYS A 193 -19.45 10.51 -1.22
C CYS A 193 -18.19 11.22 -1.76
N ARG A 194 -18.38 12.30 -2.52
CA ARG A 194 -17.29 13.12 -3.05
C ARG A 194 -16.44 13.74 -1.94
N LEU A 195 -17.07 14.33 -0.92
CA LEU A 195 -16.37 14.93 0.22
C LEU A 195 -15.49 13.92 0.96
N LEU A 196 -16.02 12.72 1.25
CA LEU A 196 -15.26 11.67 1.94
C LEU A 196 -14.07 11.18 1.09
N LEU A 197 -14.27 11.07 -0.23
CA LEU A 197 -13.19 10.70 -1.15
C LEU A 197 -12.11 11.79 -1.21
N GLU A 198 -12.50 13.07 -1.30
CA GLU A 198 -11.58 14.22 -1.26
C GLU A 198 -10.75 14.21 0.05
N ARG A 199 -11.39 13.96 1.19
CA ARG A 199 -10.69 13.83 2.49
C ARG A 199 -9.75 12.64 2.54
N SER A 200 -10.16 11.48 2.01
CA SER A 200 -9.31 10.27 1.95
C SER A 200 -8.05 10.52 1.14
N VAL A 201 -8.19 11.18 -0.01
CA VAL A 201 -7.08 11.54 -0.89
C VAL A 201 -6.13 12.54 -0.22
N HIS A 202 -6.68 13.54 0.46
CA HIS A 202 -5.88 14.50 1.23
C HIS A 202 -5.15 13.84 2.41
N ASP A 203 -5.78 12.85 3.04
CA ASP A 203 -5.18 12.06 4.12
C ASP A 203 -3.91 11.34 3.63
N TYR A 204 -4.01 10.58 2.53
CA TYR A 204 -2.85 9.89 1.95
C TYR A 204 -1.78 10.87 1.49
N ARG A 205 -2.15 12.00 0.86
CA ARG A 205 -1.20 13.06 0.47
C ARG A 205 -0.41 13.57 1.68
N SER A 206 -1.07 13.79 2.82
CA SER A 206 -0.42 14.26 4.04
C SER A 206 0.50 13.21 4.64
N ARG A 207 0.05 11.95 4.73
CA ARG A 207 0.89 10.83 5.20
C ARG A 207 2.15 10.66 4.35
N ILE A 208 2.05 10.77 3.02
CA ILE A 208 3.20 10.68 2.11
C ILE A 208 4.18 11.84 2.35
N ALA A 209 3.67 13.06 2.59
CA ALA A 209 4.51 14.23 2.83
C ALA A 209 5.23 14.20 4.18
N GLU A 210 4.60 13.63 5.21
CA GLU A 210 5.14 13.52 6.57
C GLU A 210 6.05 12.30 6.76
N ALA A 211 5.93 11.29 5.90
CA ALA A 211 6.70 10.06 6.01
C ALA A 211 8.20 10.26 5.73
N PRO A 212 9.07 9.41 6.32
CA PRO A 212 10.48 9.38 5.96
C PRO A 212 10.69 9.20 4.45
N ARG A 213 11.65 9.95 3.89
CA ARG A 213 11.97 9.92 2.45
C ARG A 213 12.89 8.74 2.07
N ASP A 214 12.59 7.57 2.60
CA ASP A 214 13.35 6.31 2.46
C ASP A 214 12.61 5.21 1.68
N GLY A 215 11.44 5.55 1.11
CA GLY A 215 10.60 4.63 0.34
C GLY A 215 9.51 3.94 1.17
N SER A 216 9.47 4.12 2.49
CA SER A 216 8.48 3.49 3.37
C SER A 216 7.03 3.87 3.08
N ALA A 217 6.79 5.05 2.49
CA ALA A 217 5.47 5.54 2.09
C ALA A 217 4.93 4.97 0.76
N ALA A 218 5.56 3.92 0.20
CA ALA A 218 5.15 3.35 -1.08
C ALA A 218 3.71 2.84 -1.08
N TRP A 219 3.24 2.35 0.08
CA TRP A 219 1.88 1.87 0.24
C TRP A 219 0.86 3.01 0.25
N GLU A 220 1.14 4.09 0.95
CA GLU A 220 0.31 5.28 0.96
C GLU A 220 0.21 5.87 -0.45
N MET A 221 1.30 5.85 -1.22
CA MET A 221 1.32 6.24 -2.63
C MET A 221 0.47 5.29 -3.49
N ALA A 222 0.55 3.98 -3.27
CA ALA A 222 -0.30 3.01 -3.95
C ALA A 222 -1.79 3.25 -3.63
N GLU A 223 -2.13 3.41 -2.35
CA GLU A 223 -3.51 3.73 -1.94
C GLU A 223 -3.99 5.04 -2.58
N LEU A 224 -3.15 6.09 -2.61
CA LEU A 224 -3.47 7.33 -3.32
C LEU A 224 -3.81 7.07 -4.80
N PHE A 225 -2.96 6.33 -5.53
CA PHE A 225 -3.20 5.94 -6.93
C PHE A 225 -4.38 4.96 -7.13
N SER A 226 -4.97 4.42 -6.05
CA SER A 226 -6.24 3.70 -6.16
C SER A 226 -7.44 4.66 -6.31
N TYR A 227 -7.29 5.91 -5.85
CA TYR A 227 -8.29 6.98 -5.97
C TYR A 227 -8.01 7.90 -7.16
N ILE A 228 -6.73 8.19 -7.42
CA ILE A 228 -6.29 9.13 -8.45
C ILE A 228 -5.60 8.41 -9.62
N GLY A 229 -5.28 9.14 -10.70
CA GLY A 229 -4.63 8.57 -11.88
C GLY A 229 -5.61 8.00 -12.91
N SER A 230 -5.10 7.39 -13.99
CA SER A 230 -5.94 6.85 -15.06
C SER A 230 -6.67 5.58 -14.62
N ALA A 231 -7.74 5.21 -15.34
CA ALA A 231 -8.48 3.97 -15.07
C ALA A 231 -7.54 2.74 -15.07
N THR A 232 -6.52 2.74 -15.92
CA THR A 232 -5.50 1.69 -15.98
C THR A 232 -4.63 1.62 -14.73
N LEU A 233 -4.14 2.76 -14.22
CA LEU A 233 -3.38 2.79 -12.96
C LEU A 233 -4.24 2.31 -11.79
N ARG A 234 -5.45 2.85 -11.63
CA ARG A 234 -6.36 2.44 -10.54
C ARG A 234 -6.67 0.95 -10.56
N TRP A 235 -6.81 0.37 -11.74
CA TRP A 235 -7.04 -1.07 -11.91
C TRP A 235 -5.81 -1.91 -11.56
N MET A 236 -4.60 -1.50 -11.97
CA MET A 236 -3.37 -2.20 -11.58
C MET A 236 -3.13 -2.13 -10.07
N VAL A 237 -3.48 -1.00 -9.48
CA VAL A 237 -3.31 -0.76 -8.04
C VAL A 237 -4.52 -1.30 -7.24
N ALA A 238 -5.41 -2.08 -7.85
CA ALA A 238 -6.53 -2.75 -7.18
C ALA A 238 -6.05 -3.79 -6.14
N PRO A 239 -6.92 -4.29 -5.23
CA PRO A 239 -6.50 -5.28 -4.24
C PRO A 239 -5.96 -6.55 -4.87
N SER A 240 -4.64 -6.70 -4.82
CA SER A 240 -3.96 -7.98 -4.90
C SER A 240 -3.61 -8.48 -3.51
N SER A 241 -3.49 -9.79 -3.40
CA SER A 241 -3.17 -10.56 -2.21
C SER A 241 -1.82 -10.10 -1.62
N ALA A 242 -1.87 -9.28 -0.57
CA ALA A 242 -0.67 -8.87 0.15
C ALA A 242 0.08 -10.12 0.65
N GLY A 243 1.39 -10.20 0.32
CA GLY A 243 2.28 -11.25 0.80
C GLY A 243 2.34 -12.51 -0.06
N GLU A 244 2.01 -12.44 -1.34
CA GLU A 244 2.31 -13.53 -2.30
C GLU A 244 3.69 -13.42 -2.93
N TYR A 245 4.26 -12.21 -2.98
CA TYR A 245 5.52 -11.97 -3.64
C TYR A 245 6.51 -11.16 -2.78
N TYR A 246 7.79 -11.27 -3.10
CA TYR A 246 8.82 -10.42 -2.51
C TYR A 246 10.00 -10.20 -3.48
N TRP A 247 10.63 -9.03 -3.37
CA TRP A 247 11.84 -8.71 -4.11
C TRP A 247 13.08 -9.17 -3.35
N GLU A 248 13.83 -10.11 -3.92
CA GLU A 248 15.12 -10.57 -3.44
C GLU A 248 16.26 -9.89 -4.24
N PRO A 249 17.29 -9.33 -3.59
CA PRO A 249 18.48 -8.84 -4.29
C PRO A 249 19.16 -9.94 -5.12
N LEU A 250 19.65 -9.57 -6.31
CA LEU A 250 20.50 -10.45 -7.10
C LEU A 250 21.85 -10.64 -6.37
N THR A 251 22.30 -11.88 -6.29
CA THR A 251 23.55 -12.31 -5.67
C THR A 251 24.26 -13.30 -6.58
N PRO A 252 25.57 -13.58 -6.36
CA PRO A 252 26.24 -14.66 -7.08
C PRO A 252 25.55 -16.02 -6.94
N GLY A 253 24.83 -16.26 -5.84
CA GLY A 253 24.14 -17.52 -5.57
C GLY A 253 22.84 -17.73 -6.34
N ASN A 254 22.15 -16.65 -6.73
CA ASN A 254 20.87 -16.70 -7.46
C ASN A 254 20.98 -16.12 -8.89
N LEU A 255 22.19 -15.76 -9.35
CA LEU A 255 22.44 -15.22 -10.69
C LEU A 255 21.90 -16.11 -11.81
N ALA A 256 22.16 -17.43 -11.72
CA ALA A 256 21.75 -18.38 -12.74
C ALA A 256 20.21 -18.43 -12.89
N GLU A 257 19.47 -18.22 -11.81
CA GLU A 257 18.01 -18.15 -11.84
C GLU A 257 17.52 -16.88 -12.56
N GLY A 258 18.19 -15.74 -12.34
CA GLY A 258 17.91 -14.50 -13.05
C GLY A 258 18.22 -14.58 -14.55
N GLU A 259 19.37 -15.17 -14.92
CA GLU A 259 19.74 -15.46 -16.30
C GLU A 259 18.69 -16.37 -16.96
N SER A 260 18.31 -17.46 -16.27
CA SER A 260 17.27 -18.39 -16.73
C SER A 260 15.90 -17.72 -16.89
N TYR A 261 15.50 -16.83 -15.97
CA TYR A 261 14.27 -16.05 -16.09
C TYR A 261 14.27 -15.21 -17.36
N ALA A 262 15.34 -14.46 -17.62
CA ALA A 262 15.43 -13.60 -18.81
C ALA A 262 15.39 -14.41 -20.11
N GLU A 263 16.12 -15.53 -20.16
CA GLU A 263 16.12 -16.46 -21.30
C GLU A 263 14.72 -17.06 -21.55
N ASN A 264 14.08 -17.56 -20.50
CA ASN A 264 12.73 -18.14 -20.57
C ASN A 264 11.70 -17.09 -21.00
N ARG A 265 11.79 -15.86 -20.50
CA ARG A 265 10.92 -14.75 -20.92
C ARG A 265 11.08 -14.42 -22.39
N ILE A 266 12.31 -14.38 -22.90
CA ILE A 266 12.58 -14.10 -24.32
C ILE A 266 12.08 -15.26 -25.21
N ALA A 267 12.34 -16.51 -24.81
CA ALA A 267 11.96 -17.70 -25.55
C ALA A 267 10.43 -17.90 -25.58
N GLY A 268 9.77 -17.69 -24.45
CA GLY A 268 8.34 -17.94 -24.24
C GLY A 268 7.40 -16.79 -24.63
N ALA A 269 7.93 -15.65 -25.07
CA ALA A 269 7.12 -14.47 -25.34
C ALA A 269 6.07 -14.68 -26.44
N ARG A 270 4.84 -14.25 -26.16
CA ARG A 270 3.68 -14.29 -27.06
C ARG A 270 3.06 -12.90 -27.14
N PRO A 271 2.44 -12.52 -28.28
CA PRO A 271 1.56 -11.35 -28.29
C PRO A 271 0.46 -11.57 -27.25
N TYR A 272 0.19 -10.57 -26.42
CA TYR A 272 -0.90 -10.64 -25.45
C TYR A 272 -1.81 -9.41 -25.57
N SER A 273 -3.06 -9.59 -25.16
CA SER A 273 -4.11 -8.59 -25.24
C SER A 273 -4.54 -8.24 -23.85
N ARG A 274 -4.16 -7.03 -23.42
CA ARG A 274 -4.43 -6.60 -22.05
C ARG A 274 -5.93 -6.35 -21.84
N ILE A 275 -6.60 -7.20 -21.07
CA ILE A 275 -7.94 -6.89 -20.55
C ILE A 275 -7.79 -5.83 -19.46
N GLY A 276 -8.35 -4.65 -19.68
CA GLY A 276 -8.32 -3.55 -18.72
C GLY A 276 -9.58 -2.70 -18.83
N PRO A 277 -9.83 -1.80 -17.87
CA PRO A 277 -10.98 -0.91 -17.94
C PRO A 277 -10.88 0.00 -19.19
N ASP A 278 -12.01 0.22 -19.84
CA ASP A 278 -12.18 1.20 -20.90
C ASP A 278 -12.02 2.64 -20.35
N SER A 279 -12.05 3.62 -21.25
CA SER A 279 -11.94 5.04 -20.89
C SER A 279 -13.07 5.53 -19.96
N ALA A 280 -14.20 4.81 -19.88
CA ALA A 280 -15.32 5.10 -19.01
C ALA A 280 -15.26 4.33 -17.68
N GLY A 281 -14.24 3.49 -17.46
CA GLY A 281 -14.10 2.66 -16.27
C GLY A 281 -14.90 1.36 -16.29
N GLY A 282 -15.58 1.06 -17.41
CA GLY A 282 -16.22 -0.24 -17.64
C GLY A 282 -15.17 -1.28 -18.05
N ILE A 283 -15.36 -2.54 -17.67
CA ILE A 283 -14.46 -3.61 -18.12
C ILE A 283 -14.91 -4.03 -19.52
N ARG A 284 -14.24 -3.53 -20.57
CA ARG A 284 -14.36 -4.07 -21.92
C ARG A 284 -13.03 -4.71 -22.31
N ARG A 285 -13.04 -5.66 -23.26
CA ARG A 285 -11.82 -6.01 -24.01
C ARG A 285 -11.36 -4.77 -24.77
N ALA A 286 -10.59 -3.91 -24.14
CA ALA A 286 -9.76 -2.98 -24.88
C ALA A 286 -8.54 -3.79 -25.34
N GLU A 287 -8.66 -4.43 -26.51
CA GLU A 287 -7.52 -5.05 -27.20
C GLU A 287 -6.44 -3.98 -27.41
N ARG A 288 -5.49 -3.90 -26.47
CA ARG A 288 -4.22 -3.23 -26.69
C ARG A 288 -3.22 -4.34 -26.90
N GLU A 289 -3.01 -4.71 -28.15
CA GLU A 289 -1.96 -5.63 -28.52
C GLU A 289 -0.62 -4.98 -28.20
N LEU A 290 0.12 -5.56 -27.26
CA LEU A 290 1.55 -5.31 -27.14
C LEU A 290 2.24 -6.39 -27.97
N ASP A 291 2.96 -5.98 -29.01
CA ASP A 291 3.69 -6.95 -29.81
C ASP A 291 4.82 -7.59 -28.98
N ARG A 292 5.14 -8.83 -29.32
CA ARG A 292 6.15 -9.65 -28.64
C ARG A 292 7.50 -8.93 -28.52
N GLU A 293 7.93 -8.27 -29.59
CA GLU A 293 9.27 -7.68 -29.70
C GLU A 293 9.41 -6.48 -28.77
N THR A 294 8.36 -5.66 -28.67
CA THR A 294 8.28 -4.53 -27.76
C THR A 294 8.25 -4.97 -26.29
N ASP A 295 7.56 -6.06 -25.95
CA ASP A 295 7.48 -6.56 -24.57
C ASP A 295 8.86 -6.99 -24.03
N ILE A 296 9.56 -7.84 -24.78
CA ILE A 296 10.85 -8.40 -24.34
C ILE A 296 12.05 -7.53 -24.73
N GLY A 297 11.86 -6.46 -25.51
CA GLY A 297 12.94 -5.60 -26.01
C GLY A 297 13.84 -5.06 -24.89
N LYS A 298 13.28 -4.81 -23.70
CA LYS A 298 14.02 -4.36 -22.50
C LYS A 298 14.97 -5.39 -21.90
N LEU A 299 14.73 -6.69 -22.13
CA LEU A 299 15.56 -7.81 -21.65
C LEU A 299 16.73 -8.12 -22.60
N ARG A 300 16.67 -7.69 -23.87
CA ARG A 300 17.71 -7.99 -24.86
C ARG A 300 19.02 -7.34 -24.48
N GLY A 301 20.14 -8.05 -24.62
CA GLY A 301 21.46 -7.51 -24.30
C GLY A 301 21.64 -7.11 -22.83
N LEU A 302 20.77 -7.61 -21.93
CA LEU A 302 20.93 -7.42 -20.50
C LEU A 302 22.04 -8.33 -19.99
N ASP A 303 23.11 -7.74 -19.45
CA ASP A 303 24.16 -8.46 -18.76
C ASP A 303 23.94 -8.37 -17.23
N LEU A 304 23.34 -9.42 -16.67
CA LEU A 304 23.09 -9.51 -15.23
C LEU A 304 24.37 -9.63 -14.40
N ARG A 305 25.46 -10.15 -14.96
CA ARG A 305 26.75 -10.21 -14.27
C ARG A 305 27.31 -8.83 -14.06
N SER A 306 27.31 -8.00 -15.11
CA SER A 306 27.65 -6.59 -14.99
C SER A 306 26.77 -5.86 -13.96
N CYS A 307 25.50 -6.27 -13.80
CA CYS A 307 24.61 -5.68 -12.79
C CYS A 307 24.97 -6.05 -11.35
N LEU A 308 25.57 -7.24 -11.11
CA LEU A 308 26.11 -7.61 -9.79
C LEU A 308 27.27 -6.71 -9.38
N ASP A 309 28.15 -6.38 -10.33
CA ASP A 309 29.35 -5.56 -10.09
C ASP A 309 29.01 -4.11 -9.68
N ILE A 310 27.82 -3.61 -10.06
CA ILE A 310 27.30 -2.29 -9.63
C ILE A 310 27.10 -2.26 -8.10
N GLY A 311 26.81 -3.41 -7.48
CA GLY A 311 26.52 -3.55 -6.06
C GLY A 311 25.23 -2.85 -5.61
N GLY A 312 24.94 -2.92 -4.30
CA GLY A 312 23.86 -2.14 -3.68
C GLY A 312 22.43 -2.56 -4.06
N GLY A 313 22.22 -3.81 -4.51
CA GLY A 313 20.88 -4.33 -4.84
C GLY A 313 20.25 -3.69 -6.08
N ALA A 314 21.08 -3.26 -7.04
CA ALA A 314 20.63 -2.66 -8.30
C ALA A 314 19.78 -3.61 -9.15
N ALA A 315 20.08 -4.92 -9.12
CA ALA A 315 19.24 -5.95 -9.68
C ALA A 315 18.51 -6.73 -8.59
N LYS A 316 17.23 -7.06 -8.82
CA LYS A 316 16.41 -7.86 -7.90
C LYS A 316 15.53 -8.84 -8.67
N LEU A 317 15.30 -10.01 -8.08
CA LEU A 317 14.37 -11.03 -8.56
C LEU A 317 13.07 -10.92 -7.76
N LEU A 318 11.93 -10.95 -8.44
CA LEU A 318 10.63 -11.09 -7.79
C LEU A 318 10.34 -12.58 -7.63
N ARG A 319 10.01 -13.01 -6.40
CA ARG A 319 9.67 -14.40 -6.11
C ARG A 319 8.27 -14.56 -5.58
N ASN A 320 7.62 -15.67 -5.91
CA ASN A 320 6.37 -16.11 -5.28
C ASN A 320 6.64 -16.84 -3.94
N ARG A 321 5.58 -17.38 -3.30
CA ARG A 321 5.68 -18.09 -2.01
C ARG A 321 6.44 -19.41 -2.11
N GLU A 322 6.38 -20.05 -3.27
CA GLU A 322 7.07 -21.28 -3.62
C GLU A 322 8.57 -21.05 -3.87
N GLY A 323 8.98 -19.78 -3.98
CA GLY A 323 10.35 -19.37 -4.21
C GLY A 323 10.73 -19.30 -5.69
N GLU A 324 9.78 -19.44 -6.61
CA GLU A 324 10.02 -19.36 -8.05
C GLU A 324 10.22 -17.91 -8.49
N VAL A 325 11.12 -17.68 -9.46
CA VAL A 325 11.36 -16.34 -10.03
C VAL A 325 10.26 -16.00 -11.03
N VAL A 326 9.50 -14.95 -10.73
CA VAL A 326 8.36 -14.46 -11.51
C VAL A 326 8.52 -13.02 -11.98
N GLY A 327 9.70 -12.43 -11.78
CA GLY A 327 10.02 -11.09 -12.23
C GLY A 327 11.48 -10.72 -12.03
N LEU A 328 11.90 -9.65 -12.70
CA LEU A 328 13.26 -9.13 -12.69
C LEU A 328 13.20 -7.60 -12.74
N SER A 329 13.94 -6.94 -11.86
CA SER A 329 14.14 -5.49 -11.92
C SER A 329 15.62 -5.15 -11.95
N VAL A 330 15.95 -4.12 -12.73
CA VAL A 330 17.27 -3.48 -12.73
C VAL A 330 17.04 -1.98 -12.57
N VAL A 331 17.30 -1.49 -11.36
CA VAL A 331 17.19 -0.08 -10.98
C VAL A 331 18.52 0.38 -10.42
N VAL A 332 19.26 1.13 -11.22
CA VAL A 332 20.63 1.52 -10.89
C VAL A 332 20.60 2.84 -10.10
N PRO A 333 21.14 2.89 -8.87
CA PRO A 333 21.25 4.15 -8.14
C PRO A 333 22.16 5.12 -8.88
N ILE A 334 21.81 6.39 -8.97
CA ILE A 334 22.60 7.45 -9.61
C ILE A 334 23.52 8.06 -8.55
N ARG A 335 24.82 7.76 -8.63
CA ARG A 335 25.87 8.22 -7.72
C ARG A 335 27.25 8.15 -8.38
N ALA A 336 28.26 8.75 -7.77
CA ALA A 336 29.62 8.81 -8.32
C ALA A 336 30.16 7.45 -8.81
N GLU A 337 29.91 6.37 -8.06
CA GLU A 337 30.42 5.03 -8.34
C GLU A 337 29.73 4.36 -9.54
N THR A 338 28.48 4.72 -9.82
CA THR A 338 27.65 4.09 -10.86
C THR A 338 27.55 4.93 -12.13
N LEU A 339 27.90 6.21 -12.08
CA LEU A 339 27.95 7.07 -13.27
C LEU A 339 28.81 6.50 -14.42
N PRO A 340 29.99 5.89 -14.18
CA PRO A 340 30.77 5.26 -15.26
C PRO A 340 30.01 4.14 -15.99
N TYR A 341 29.20 3.36 -15.26
CA TYR A 341 28.33 2.33 -15.83
C TYR A 341 27.20 2.99 -16.64
N LEU A 342 26.48 3.95 -16.05
CA LEU A 342 25.37 4.63 -16.70
C LEU A 342 25.78 5.41 -17.97
N ARG A 343 27.01 5.90 -18.05
CA ARG A 343 27.55 6.55 -19.26
C ARG A 343 27.74 5.57 -20.42
N LYS A 344 27.94 4.28 -20.15
CA LYS A 344 28.06 3.22 -21.15
C LYS A 344 26.72 2.60 -21.51
N ASP A 345 25.76 2.62 -20.59
CA ASP A 345 24.42 2.08 -20.84
C ASP A 345 23.71 2.86 -21.98
N PRO A 346 23.17 2.17 -22.99
CA PRO A 346 22.59 2.81 -24.17
C PRO A 346 21.28 3.56 -23.90
N LEU A 347 20.57 3.26 -22.81
CA LEU A 347 19.30 3.89 -22.44
C LEU A 347 19.51 5.07 -21.48
N ALA A 348 20.53 5.00 -20.61
CA ALA A 348 20.89 6.08 -19.68
C ALA A 348 21.81 7.14 -20.29
N SER A 349 22.74 6.74 -21.16
CA SER A 349 23.76 7.65 -21.69
C SER A 349 23.22 8.87 -22.46
N PRO A 350 22.09 8.80 -23.22
CA PRO A 350 21.51 9.97 -23.86
C PRO A 350 21.14 11.07 -22.85
N TYR A 351 20.56 10.68 -21.71
CA TYR A 351 20.22 11.62 -20.64
C TYR A 351 21.48 12.25 -20.06
N LEU A 352 22.47 11.44 -19.67
CA LEU A 352 23.70 11.96 -19.06
C LEU A 352 24.47 12.91 -20.00
N ARG A 353 24.46 12.67 -21.31
CA ARG A 353 25.10 13.55 -22.31
C ARG A 353 24.35 14.88 -22.50
N SER A 354 23.07 14.94 -22.15
CA SER A 354 22.26 16.16 -22.25
C SER A 354 22.48 17.14 -21.10
N LEU A 355 23.14 16.69 -20.02
CA LEU A 355 23.33 17.48 -18.81
C LEU A 355 24.55 18.40 -18.91
N THR A 356 24.42 19.57 -18.29
CA THR A 356 25.54 20.48 -18.03
C THR A 356 26.53 19.86 -17.02
N PRO A 357 27.79 20.30 -16.99
CA PRO A 357 28.76 19.85 -15.99
C PRO A 357 28.25 20.02 -14.55
N GLU A 358 27.55 21.11 -14.25
CA GLU A 358 26.96 21.40 -12.94
C GLU A 358 25.87 20.40 -12.57
N GLN A 359 24.94 20.11 -13.48
CA GLN A 359 23.90 19.10 -13.28
C GLN A 359 24.48 17.70 -13.11
N LEU A 360 25.57 17.39 -13.83
CA LEU A 360 26.25 16.11 -13.69
C LEU A 360 26.97 15.97 -12.35
N GLU A 361 27.47 17.07 -11.81
CA GLU A 361 28.05 17.12 -10.46
C GLU A 361 26.97 16.88 -9.39
N GLU A 362 25.79 17.49 -9.52
CA GLU A 362 24.64 17.22 -8.64
C GLU A 362 24.25 15.73 -8.63
N LEU A 363 24.35 15.06 -9.78
CA LEU A 363 24.02 13.64 -9.91
C LEU A 363 25.03 12.69 -9.27
N LYS A 364 26.21 13.17 -8.84
CA LYS A 364 27.14 12.32 -8.06
C LYS A 364 26.55 11.95 -6.70
N GLY A 365 25.59 12.73 -6.19
CA GLY A 365 24.95 12.48 -4.90
C GLY A 365 25.90 12.63 -3.71
N THR A 366 25.57 11.99 -2.60
CA THR A 366 26.40 11.97 -1.38
C THR A 366 26.86 10.54 -1.09
N PRO A 367 27.94 10.32 -0.31
CA PRO A 367 28.42 8.97 0.02
C PRO A 367 27.37 8.07 0.66
N HIS A 368 26.38 8.65 1.36
CA HIS A 368 25.33 7.92 2.08
C HIS A 368 24.00 7.86 1.34
N ARG A 369 23.83 8.60 0.24
CA ARG A 369 22.55 8.68 -0.47
C ARG A 369 22.73 8.96 -1.97
N PRO A 370 22.15 8.13 -2.86
CA PRO A 370 22.16 8.41 -4.29
C PRO A 370 21.37 9.69 -4.62
N ALA A 371 21.73 10.37 -5.71
CA ALA A 371 20.98 11.52 -6.22
C ALA A 371 19.63 11.12 -6.83
N GLY A 372 19.45 9.83 -7.14
CA GLY A 372 18.28 9.30 -7.80
C GLY A 372 18.47 7.86 -8.24
N TRP A 373 17.60 7.40 -9.14
CA TRP A 373 17.58 6.04 -9.67
C TRP A 373 17.28 6.06 -11.16
N PHE A 374 18.03 5.24 -11.91
CA PHE A 374 17.75 4.95 -13.31
C PHE A 374 17.05 3.59 -13.40
N ILE A 375 15.78 3.60 -13.82
CA ILE A 375 14.98 2.40 -14.05
C ILE A 375 15.40 1.84 -15.41
N ARG A 376 16.35 0.90 -15.42
CA ARG A 376 16.81 0.24 -16.64
C ARG A 376 15.76 -0.73 -17.18
N LEU A 377 15.10 -1.46 -16.28
CA LEU A 377 13.90 -2.26 -16.57
C LEU A 377 13.20 -2.69 -15.28
N ILE A 378 11.90 -2.92 -15.38
CA ILE A 378 11.12 -3.75 -14.47
C ILE A 378 10.30 -4.70 -15.35
N ASP A 379 10.47 -5.99 -15.13
CA ASP A 379 9.82 -7.05 -15.87
C ASP A 379 9.15 -8.05 -14.92
N ILE A 380 8.02 -8.57 -15.37
CA ILE A 380 7.21 -9.56 -14.66
C ILE A 380 6.79 -10.65 -15.65
N ALA A 381 6.58 -11.86 -15.13
CA ALA A 381 6.32 -13.05 -15.94
C ALA A 381 4.99 -12.96 -16.70
N ASP A 382 3.96 -12.48 -16.01
CA ASP A 382 2.63 -12.26 -16.56
C ASP A 382 2.18 -10.83 -16.27
N SER A 383 2.07 -10.02 -17.32
CA SER A 383 1.60 -8.64 -17.27
C SER A 383 0.08 -8.51 -17.20
N GLU A 384 -0.66 -9.60 -17.45
CA GLU A 384 -2.11 -9.67 -17.26
C GLU A 384 -2.47 -9.95 -15.79
N ASP A 385 -1.55 -10.54 -15.01
CA ASP A 385 -1.71 -10.72 -13.57
C ASP A 385 -1.63 -9.36 -12.84
N PRO A 386 -2.75 -8.86 -12.30
CA PRO A 386 -2.77 -7.59 -11.58
C PRO A 386 -1.87 -7.62 -10.34
N SER A 387 -1.65 -8.79 -9.74
CA SER A 387 -0.83 -8.96 -8.55
C SER A 387 0.64 -8.74 -8.85
N LEU A 388 1.14 -9.28 -9.96
CA LEU A 388 2.51 -9.01 -10.42
C LEU A 388 2.69 -7.56 -10.88
N ALA A 389 1.72 -7.02 -11.62
CA ALA A 389 1.73 -5.60 -12.03
C ALA A 389 1.77 -4.66 -10.82
N MET A 390 1.04 -4.98 -9.76
CA MET A 390 1.07 -4.26 -8.51
C MET A 390 2.46 -4.26 -7.87
N GLU A 391 3.15 -5.39 -7.80
CA GLU A 391 4.51 -5.48 -7.24
C GLU A 391 5.53 -4.63 -8.01
N ALA A 392 5.41 -4.58 -9.34
CA ALA A 392 6.21 -3.70 -10.18
C ALA A 392 5.94 -2.21 -9.87
N LEU A 393 4.66 -1.82 -9.70
CA LEU A 393 4.28 -0.45 -9.36
C LEU A 393 4.71 -0.06 -7.94
N PHE A 394 4.55 -0.94 -6.96
CA PHE A 394 5.04 -0.71 -5.60
C PHE A 394 6.53 -0.42 -5.56
N LEU A 395 7.31 -1.13 -6.38
CA LEU A 395 8.74 -0.85 -6.53
C LEU A 395 8.98 0.57 -7.08
N ILE A 396 8.25 0.99 -8.11
CA ILE A 396 8.33 2.36 -8.65
C ILE A 396 7.92 3.39 -7.59
N PHE A 397 6.80 3.18 -6.89
CA PHE A 397 6.30 4.07 -5.84
C PHE A 397 7.30 4.24 -4.69
N SER A 398 8.02 3.17 -4.32
CA SER A 398 9.08 3.25 -3.31
C SER A 398 10.19 4.23 -3.70
N TYR A 399 10.54 4.30 -4.99
CA TYR A 399 11.50 5.28 -5.49
C TYR A 399 10.89 6.67 -5.64
N MET A 400 9.62 6.79 -6.05
CA MET A 400 8.93 8.09 -6.17
C MET A 400 8.85 8.83 -4.83
N VAL A 401 8.52 8.12 -3.75
CA VAL A 401 8.44 8.71 -2.40
C VAL A 401 9.80 8.80 -1.71
N SER A 402 10.86 8.23 -2.30
CA SER A 402 12.22 8.53 -1.88
C SER A 402 12.62 9.92 -2.40
N ASP A 403 13.51 10.64 -1.71
CA ASP A 403 13.99 11.95 -2.19
C ASP A 403 15.18 11.77 -3.15
N GLY A 404 14.89 11.99 -4.44
CA GLY A 404 15.79 11.78 -5.57
C GLY A 404 15.12 12.03 -6.93
N ILE A 405 15.86 11.79 -8.00
CA ILE A 405 15.35 11.85 -9.38
C ILE A 405 15.16 10.42 -9.91
N LEU A 406 14.04 10.14 -10.57
CA LEU A 406 13.84 8.92 -11.34
C LEU A 406 13.99 9.20 -12.82
N ILE A 407 14.75 8.35 -13.51
CA ILE A 407 14.96 8.41 -14.96
C ILE A 407 14.58 7.05 -15.57
N ALA A 408 13.83 7.06 -16.66
CA ALA A 408 13.43 5.85 -17.37
C ALA A 408 13.31 6.10 -18.87
N SER A 409 13.62 5.09 -19.69
CA SER A 409 13.40 5.12 -21.14
C SER A 409 12.73 3.80 -21.55
N PRO A 410 11.42 3.63 -21.28
CA PRO A 410 10.71 2.38 -21.56
C PRO A 410 10.63 2.12 -23.07
N PRO A 411 10.31 0.88 -23.51
CA PRO A 411 10.10 0.58 -24.92
C PRO A 411 9.10 1.57 -25.57
N PRO A 412 9.27 1.93 -26.86
CA PRO A 412 8.53 2.99 -27.52
C PRO A 412 7.09 2.55 -27.87
N HIS A 413 6.28 2.32 -26.84
CA HIS A 413 4.88 1.95 -26.94
C HIS A 413 3.99 2.99 -26.24
N PRO A 414 2.84 3.39 -26.84
CA PRO A 414 1.94 4.37 -26.25
C PRO A 414 1.48 4.03 -24.83
N ALA A 415 1.30 2.74 -24.52
CA ALA A 415 0.89 2.33 -23.17
C ALA A 415 1.97 2.64 -22.10
N TYR A 416 3.25 2.43 -22.43
CA TYR A 416 4.34 2.75 -21.51
C TYR A 416 4.49 4.25 -21.33
N ALA A 417 4.49 5.02 -22.43
CA ALA A 417 4.54 6.48 -22.37
C ALA A 417 3.39 7.05 -21.52
N ARG A 418 2.17 6.55 -21.74
CA ARG A 418 0.99 6.98 -20.98
C ARG A 418 1.11 6.66 -19.49
N ALA A 419 1.55 5.46 -19.14
CA ALA A 419 1.73 5.07 -17.73
C ALA A 419 2.73 5.98 -17.00
N HIS A 420 3.84 6.34 -17.64
CA HIS A 420 4.83 7.26 -17.06
C HIS A 420 4.25 8.67 -16.87
N LEU A 421 3.55 9.21 -17.88
CA LEU A 421 2.90 10.52 -17.79
C LEU A 421 1.79 10.58 -16.72
N ASP A 422 1.02 9.49 -16.57
CA ASP A 422 -0.03 9.38 -15.56
C ASP A 422 0.55 9.29 -14.13
N MET A 423 1.78 8.77 -13.96
CA MET A 423 2.53 8.82 -12.70
C MET A 423 3.23 10.17 -12.45
N GLY A 424 3.16 11.10 -13.41
CA GLY A 424 3.74 12.44 -13.30
C GLY A 424 5.15 12.59 -13.85
N PHE A 425 5.70 11.57 -14.52
CA PHE A 425 6.94 11.75 -15.27
C PHE A 425 6.75 12.74 -16.42
N GLU A 426 7.82 13.43 -16.77
CA GLU A 426 7.89 14.37 -17.88
C GLU A 426 8.86 13.85 -18.94
N VAL A 427 8.55 14.10 -20.21
CA VAL A 427 9.48 13.81 -21.31
C VAL A 427 10.61 14.82 -21.26
N VAL A 428 11.86 14.35 -21.28
CA VAL A 428 13.04 15.23 -21.33
C VAL A 428 13.19 15.77 -22.77
N PRO A 429 13.10 17.10 -22.99
CA PRO A 429 13.10 17.66 -24.32
C PRO A 429 14.38 17.32 -25.10
N GLY A 430 14.23 16.83 -26.33
CA GLY A 430 15.35 16.54 -27.23
C GLY A 430 16.19 15.30 -26.87
N VAL A 431 15.89 14.59 -25.79
CA VAL A 431 16.62 13.38 -25.37
C VAL A 431 15.89 12.14 -25.87
N VAL A 432 16.41 11.56 -26.94
CA VAL A 432 15.86 10.37 -27.59
C VAL A 432 16.95 9.37 -27.97
N HIS A 433 16.62 8.09 -28.04
CA HIS A 433 17.48 7.01 -28.56
C HIS A 433 16.67 6.02 -29.41
N ARG A 434 17.34 5.15 -30.18
CA ARG A 434 16.68 4.12 -31.03
C ARG A 434 17.18 2.72 -30.69
N TRP A 435 17.50 2.47 -29.42
CA TRP A 435 18.25 1.27 -29.03
C TRP A 435 17.44 -0.03 -29.14
N TYR A 436 16.13 0.02 -28.89
CA TYR A 436 15.28 -1.18 -28.85
C TYR A 436 15.19 -1.93 -30.19
N ASP A 437 15.01 -1.20 -31.29
CA ASP A 437 14.77 -1.75 -32.64
C ASP A 437 15.65 -1.12 -33.72
N GLY A 438 16.54 -0.18 -33.36
CA GLY A 438 17.36 0.58 -34.29
C GLY A 438 16.62 1.68 -35.05
N VAL A 439 15.29 1.74 -34.97
CA VAL A 439 14.44 2.54 -35.87
C VAL A 439 13.53 3.50 -35.11
N THR A 440 12.89 3.11 -34.02
CA THR A 440 11.87 3.93 -33.38
C THR A 440 12.48 4.91 -32.37
N PRO A 441 12.26 6.24 -32.51
CA PRO A 441 12.68 7.21 -31.50
C PRO A 441 11.99 6.93 -30.17
N THR A 442 12.80 6.68 -29.15
CA THR A 442 12.36 6.41 -27.78
C THR A 442 12.76 7.59 -26.90
N PRO A 443 11.79 8.32 -26.32
CA PRO A 443 12.08 9.44 -25.44
C PRO A 443 12.54 8.97 -24.05
N THR A 444 13.38 9.77 -23.40
CA THR A 444 13.68 9.62 -21.96
C THR A 444 12.65 10.38 -21.13
N PHE A 445 12.20 9.75 -20.05
CA PHE A 445 11.32 10.31 -19.04
C PHE A 445 12.08 10.61 -17.75
N ARG A 446 11.69 11.69 -17.08
CA ARG A 446 12.24 12.11 -15.78
C ARG A 446 11.11 12.44 -14.81
N LEU A 447 11.32 12.09 -13.54
CA LEU A 447 10.52 12.55 -12.42
C LEU A 447 11.47 13.05 -11.32
N ASP A 448 11.31 14.29 -10.88
CA ASP A 448 12.14 14.88 -9.83
C ASP A 448 11.29 15.08 -8.57
N THR A 449 11.50 14.25 -7.56
CA THR A 449 10.76 14.33 -6.28
C THR A 449 11.61 14.93 -5.17
N ARG A 450 12.73 15.59 -5.52
CA ARG A 450 13.67 16.12 -4.55
C ARG A 450 13.08 17.28 -3.75
N GLY A 451 13.36 17.29 -2.44
CA GLY A 451 12.87 18.35 -1.53
C GLY A 451 11.35 18.54 -1.63
N GLU A 452 10.92 19.79 -1.83
CA GLU A 452 9.50 20.17 -1.91
C GLU A 452 8.79 19.67 -3.18
N ARG A 453 9.52 19.19 -4.19
CA ARG A 453 8.93 18.76 -5.48
C ARG A 453 8.01 17.56 -5.37
N LEU A 454 8.17 16.69 -4.36
CA LEU A 454 7.18 15.64 -4.11
C LEU A 454 5.80 16.23 -3.78
N GLY A 455 5.75 17.30 -2.97
CA GLY A 455 4.49 17.98 -2.65
C GLY A 455 3.83 18.54 -3.92
N VAL A 456 4.61 19.22 -4.76
CA VAL A 456 4.14 19.77 -6.06
C VAL A 456 3.63 18.66 -6.98
N LEU A 457 4.33 17.53 -7.05
CA LEU A 457 3.88 16.35 -7.80
C LEU A 457 2.52 15.86 -7.29
N LEU A 458 2.38 15.65 -5.98
CA LEU A 458 1.14 15.16 -5.38
C LEU A 458 0.00 16.12 -5.70
N ASP A 459 0.18 17.42 -5.47
CA ASP A 459 -0.85 18.43 -5.72
C ASP A 459 -1.24 18.49 -7.21
N THR A 460 -0.28 18.38 -8.12
CA THR A 460 -0.52 18.30 -9.58
C THR A 460 -1.34 17.05 -9.96
N LEU A 461 -1.05 15.90 -9.34
CA LEU A 461 -1.80 14.66 -9.58
C LEU A 461 -3.25 14.78 -9.08
N LEU A 462 -3.48 15.49 -7.97
CA LEU A 462 -4.84 15.75 -7.46
C LEU A 462 -5.65 16.64 -8.42
N GLU A 463 -5.07 17.76 -8.86
CA GLU A 463 -5.72 18.73 -9.74
C GLU A 463 -6.19 18.10 -11.06
N ARG A 464 -5.37 17.21 -11.65
CA ARG A 464 -5.70 16.47 -12.88
C ARG A 464 -6.97 15.62 -12.76
N THR A 465 -7.37 15.25 -11.54
CA THR A 465 -8.56 14.42 -11.27
C THR A 465 -9.78 15.24 -10.84
N GLY A 466 -9.68 16.57 -10.82
CA GLY A 466 -10.76 17.45 -10.38
C GLY A 466 -10.95 17.47 -8.85
N MET A 467 -9.99 16.92 -8.11
CA MET A 467 -9.90 17.03 -6.66
C MET A 467 -9.17 18.32 -6.30
N LYS A 468 -9.69 19.13 -5.38
CA LYS A 468 -9.03 20.39 -4.99
C LYS A 468 -7.77 20.08 -4.18
N GLY A 469 -6.63 20.64 -4.59
CA GLY A 469 -5.40 20.61 -3.81
C GLY A 469 -5.57 21.32 -2.47
N ALA A 470 -4.85 20.88 -1.45
CA ALA A 470 -4.97 21.35 -0.08
C ALA A 470 -4.54 22.82 0.17
N GLY A 471 -4.21 23.57 -0.89
CA GLY A 471 -3.48 24.83 -0.80
C GLY A 471 -3.92 25.97 -1.71
N SER A 472 -5.00 25.88 -2.49
CA SER A 472 -5.48 27.03 -3.30
C SER A 472 -6.65 27.77 -2.64
N GLY A 473 -6.43 28.19 -1.40
CA GLY A 473 -7.33 29.02 -0.61
C GLY A 473 -6.85 30.46 -0.48
N ALA A 474 -6.19 31.03 -1.49
CA ALA A 474 -5.94 32.48 -1.55
C ALA A 474 -5.58 32.93 -2.97
N SER A 475 -6.31 33.93 -3.45
CA SER A 475 -6.06 34.71 -4.67
C SER A 475 -6.33 34.00 -6.02
N SER A 476 -7.53 34.25 -6.55
CA SER A 476 -7.67 34.60 -7.96
C SER A 476 -8.86 35.55 -8.10
N GLY A 477 -8.54 36.85 -8.08
CA GLY A 477 -9.46 37.88 -8.54
C GLY A 477 -9.84 37.59 -9.99
N ALA A 478 -11.14 37.69 -10.26
CA ALA A 478 -11.69 37.55 -11.59
C ALA A 478 -11.07 38.61 -12.53
N SER A 479 -10.40 38.15 -13.59
CA SER A 479 -10.08 38.94 -14.77
C SER A 479 -10.52 38.14 -15.99
N SER A 480 -11.83 38.12 -16.23
CA SER A 480 -12.43 37.69 -17.49
C SER A 480 -12.29 38.82 -18.52
N GLY A 481 -11.30 38.72 -19.40
CA GLY A 481 -11.23 39.50 -20.63
C GLY A 481 -12.00 38.79 -21.74
N THR A 482 -13.26 39.17 -21.95
CA THR A 482 -14.05 38.75 -23.12
C THR A 482 -14.01 39.87 -24.15
N THR A 483 -13.43 39.60 -25.31
CA THR A 483 -13.46 40.45 -26.51
C THR A 483 -14.89 40.59 -27.03
N SER A 484 -15.32 41.85 -27.19
CA SER A 484 -16.59 42.24 -27.78
C SER A 484 -16.55 42.20 -29.31
N THR A 485 -17.67 41.80 -29.93
CA THR A 485 -18.16 42.43 -31.17
C THR A 485 -19.66 42.64 -31.05
N GLY A 486 -20.10 43.86 -31.37
CA GLY A 486 -21.38 44.48 -31.02
C GLY A 486 -22.64 43.79 -31.51
N SER A 487 -23.81 44.19 -31.03
CA SER A 487 -24.51 45.33 -31.62
C SER A 487 -25.75 45.72 -30.79
N THR A 488 -25.95 47.04 -30.68
CA THR A 488 -27.21 47.82 -30.52
C THR A 488 -28.08 47.72 -29.24
N SER A 489 -28.19 48.90 -28.60
CA SER A 489 -29.07 49.41 -27.54
C SER A 489 -30.57 49.41 -27.92
N PRO A 490 -31.53 50.02 -27.16
CA PRO A 490 -31.44 50.71 -25.84
C PRO A 490 -32.59 50.42 -24.84
N GLY A 491 -32.46 50.89 -23.59
CA GLY A 491 -33.64 51.19 -22.77
C GLY A 491 -33.46 51.27 -21.26
N THR A 492 -33.64 52.49 -20.73
CA THR A 492 -34.33 52.83 -19.45
C THR A 492 -33.63 52.69 -18.09
N THR A 493 -33.07 53.82 -17.63
CA THR A 493 -33.40 54.58 -16.39
C THR A 493 -33.39 53.90 -14.99
N SER A 494 -32.40 54.30 -14.16
CA SER A 494 -32.47 54.97 -12.83
C SER A 494 -33.50 54.56 -11.74
N PRO A 495 -33.33 54.98 -10.46
CA PRO A 495 -32.11 55.23 -9.67
C PRO A 495 -32.17 54.77 -8.19
N GLY A 496 -31.01 54.78 -7.53
CA GLY A 496 -30.78 55.46 -6.24
C GLY A 496 -31.33 54.86 -4.94
N THR A 497 -30.45 54.65 -3.95
CA THR A 497 -30.50 55.41 -2.68
C THR A 497 -29.23 55.23 -1.86
N THR A 498 -28.80 56.38 -1.34
CA THR A 498 -27.68 56.69 -0.46
C THR A 498 -28.00 56.40 1.01
N SER A 499 -26.99 56.08 1.84
CA SER A 499 -26.79 56.74 3.14
C SER A 499 -25.55 56.23 3.90
N ALA A 500 -24.59 57.14 4.02
CA ALA A 500 -23.60 57.39 5.09
C ALA A 500 -23.64 56.56 6.39
N GLY A 501 -22.48 56.01 6.79
CA GLY A 501 -21.45 56.73 7.55
C GLY A 501 -21.71 57.03 9.04
N SER A 502 -20.86 56.51 9.93
CA SER A 502 -20.16 57.29 10.97
C SER A 502 -19.15 56.46 11.75
N ALA A 503 -18.04 57.11 12.08
CA ALA A 503 -16.90 56.66 12.86
C ALA A 503 -16.86 57.36 14.23
N SER A 504 -16.20 56.75 15.22
CA SER A 504 -15.45 57.34 16.36
C SER A 504 -15.20 56.19 17.36
N SER A 505 -13.97 55.79 17.74
CA SER A 505 -12.82 56.43 18.40
C SER A 505 -12.92 56.51 19.93
N GLY A 506 -11.89 56.00 20.62
CA GLY A 506 -11.55 56.31 22.03
C GLY A 506 -11.23 55.05 22.88
N THR A 507 -9.98 54.61 23.01
CA THR A 507 -8.96 54.97 24.03
C THR A 507 -9.08 54.28 25.41
N GLY A 508 -7.99 53.63 25.86
CA GLY A 508 -7.49 53.77 27.25
C GLY A 508 -7.10 52.51 28.05
N ALA A 509 -5.78 52.30 28.19
CA ALA A 509 -5.05 52.09 29.47
C ALA A 509 -4.84 50.69 30.13
N SER A 510 -3.60 50.19 29.97
CA SER A 510 -2.55 49.88 30.99
C SER A 510 -2.62 48.75 32.06
N SER A 511 -1.46 48.05 32.17
CA SER A 511 -0.70 47.52 33.35
C SER A 511 -0.33 46.03 33.17
N SER A 512 0.93 45.58 32.97
CA SER A 512 2.23 45.67 33.66
C SER A 512 2.47 44.60 34.75
N THR A 513 3.61 43.90 34.62
CA THR A 513 4.40 43.02 35.53
C THR A 513 4.53 41.58 34.96
N GLY A 514 5.70 40.96 34.79
CA GLY A 514 7.08 41.26 35.19
C GLY A 514 7.71 40.01 35.84
N GLY A 515 8.81 39.49 35.29
CA GLY A 515 9.71 38.57 36.02
C GLY A 515 10.27 37.37 35.25
N SER A 516 11.45 37.55 34.65
CA SER A 516 12.47 36.48 34.54
C SER A 516 13.16 36.29 35.90
N PRO A 517 13.98 35.23 36.11
CA PRO A 517 15.41 35.38 35.80
C PRO A 517 16.13 34.11 35.30
N SER A 518 17.38 34.35 34.88
CA SER A 518 18.46 33.45 34.45
C SER A 518 19.32 32.97 35.65
N GLY A 519 20.04 31.85 35.51
CA GLY A 519 21.29 31.60 36.27
C GLY A 519 21.71 30.15 36.57
N SER A 520 22.61 29.61 35.73
CA SER A 520 23.88 28.87 36.02
C SER A 520 24.03 27.70 37.03
N ALA A 521 24.63 26.61 36.51
CA ALA A 521 25.78 25.80 36.99
C ALA A 521 25.81 24.98 38.32
N ASP A 522 26.52 23.84 38.20
CA ASP A 522 27.20 22.96 39.19
C ASP A 522 26.46 21.83 39.95
N GLY A 523 26.94 20.60 39.72
CA GLY A 523 27.74 19.86 40.72
C GLY A 523 27.05 18.95 41.75
N SER A 524 27.10 17.63 41.49
CA SER A 524 27.51 16.54 42.42
C SER A 524 26.67 16.15 43.68
N SER A 525 26.29 14.86 43.68
CA SER A 525 26.44 13.84 44.76
C SER A 525 25.48 13.74 45.98
N ALA A 526 24.86 12.55 46.05
CA ALA A 526 24.66 11.62 47.17
C ALA A 526 23.82 11.97 48.44
N ALA A 527 22.76 11.17 48.65
CA ALA A 527 22.41 10.46 49.90
C ALA A 527 21.18 9.55 49.66
N LYS A 528 21.34 8.23 49.50
CA LYS A 528 21.14 7.14 50.50
C LYS A 528 19.89 7.26 51.41
N THR A 529 18.95 6.34 51.26
CA THR A 529 18.21 5.68 52.35
C THR A 529 17.77 4.28 51.89
N GLU A 530 18.15 3.26 52.66
CA GLU A 530 17.96 1.82 52.43
C GLU A 530 16.62 1.27 52.96
N ALA A 531 16.14 0.18 52.35
CA ALA A 531 15.40 -0.93 52.96
C ALA A 531 15.41 -2.16 52.00
N PRO A 532 15.12 -3.39 52.45
CA PRO A 532 15.92 -4.35 53.22
C PRO A 532 16.42 -5.56 52.35
N PRO A 533 17.21 -6.51 52.90
CA PRO A 533 18.06 -7.42 52.12
C PRO A 533 17.47 -8.81 51.84
N GLY A 534 17.85 -9.38 50.69
CA GLY A 534 18.38 -10.74 50.63
C GLY A 534 17.45 -11.91 50.28
N ARG A 535 17.31 -12.19 48.98
CA ARG A 535 17.30 -13.56 48.37
C ARG A 535 17.46 -13.37 46.84
N GLY A 536 18.69 -13.22 46.33
CA GLY A 536 19.56 -14.31 45.81
C GLY A 536 19.13 -14.66 44.38
N VAL A 537 19.88 -14.48 43.27
CA VAL A 537 21.30 -14.27 42.92
C VAL A 537 21.30 -13.32 41.70
N PRO A 538 22.28 -12.42 41.47
CA PRO A 538 22.37 -11.69 40.20
C PRO A 538 22.64 -12.73 39.11
N GLY A 539 21.64 -13.02 38.28
CA GLY A 539 21.85 -13.86 37.11
C GLY A 539 22.92 -13.20 36.25
N GLU A 540 24.04 -13.90 36.07
CA GLU A 540 25.12 -13.54 35.17
C GLU A 540 24.53 -12.98 33.88
N GLU A 541 24.66 -11.68 33.68
CA GLU A 541 24.31 -11.08 32.40
C GLU A 541 25.32 -11.64 31.40
N ASP A 542 24.84 -12.56 30.55
CA ASP A 542 25.63 -13.21 29.51
C ASP A 542 26.48 -12.16 28.78
N GLU A 543 27.80 -12.14 29.01
CA GLU A 543 28.72 -11.09 28.54
C GLU A 543 28.60 -10.87 27.02
N ARG A 544 28.14 -11.89 26.29
CA ARG A 544 27.88 -11.88 24.85
C ARG A 544 26.75 -10.91 24.47
N LEU A 545 25.75 -10.72 25.34
CA LEU A 545 24.62 -9.80 25.12
C LEU A 545 24.96 -8.34 25.45
N SER A 546 26.10 -8.07 26.09
CA SER A 546 26.53 -6.70 26.44
C SER A 546 26.91 -5.84 25.23
N VAL A 547 27.22 -6.48 24.09
CA VAL A 547 27.55 -5.83 22.81
C VAL A 547 26.29 -5.32 22.08
N LEU A 548 25.11 -5.82 22.46
CA LEU A 548 23.84 -5.42 21.87
C LEU A 548 23.30 -4.14 22.53
N THR A 549 22.65 -3.30 21.74
CA THR A 549 21.83 -2.22 22.27
C THR A 549 20.62 -2.80 23.03
N GLU A 550 20.01 -2.01 23.92
CA GLU A 550 18.85 -2.43 24.72
C GLU A 550 17.74 -3.05 23.85
N ARG A 551 17.46 -2.43 22.70
CA ARG A 551 16.44 -2.91 21.76
C ARG A 551 16.81 -4.21 21.05
N GLU A 552 18.08 -4.35 20.67
CA GLU A 552 18.60 -5.56 20.04
C GLU A 552 18.61 -6.74 21.02
N ARG A 553 18.95 -6.48 22.29
CA ARG A 553 18.90 -7.47 23.38
C ARG A 553 17.47 -7.94 23.62
N GLU A 554 16.51 -7.00 23.69
CA GLU A 554 15.09 -7.33 23.85
C GLU A 554 14.58 -8.22 22.71
N ILE A 555 14.93 -7.88 21.47
CA ILE A 555 14.57 -8.68 20.29
C ILE A 555 15.25 -10.07 20.32
N ALA A 556 16.52 -10.16 20.67
CA ALA A 556 17.25 -11.43 20.80
C ALA A 556 16.64 -12.35 21.87
N LEU A 557 16.19 -11.79 23.00
CA LEU A 557 15.50 -12.53 24.07
C LEU A 557 14.11 -13.02 23.62
N LEU A 558 13.37 -12.24 22.85
CA LEU A 558 12.10 -12.70 22.30
C LEU A 558 12.28 -13.78 21.21
N VAL A 559 13.39 -13.73 20.46
CA VAL A 559 13.78 -14.85 19.57
C VAL A 559 14.02 -16.13 20.36
N LEU A 560 14.71 -16.04 21.51
CA LEU A 560 14.97 -17.18 22.41
C LEU A 560 13.67 -17.82 22.94
N GLN A 561 12.63 -17.01 23.13
CA GLN A 561 11.29 -17.48 23.53
C GLN A 561 10.49 -18.12 22.37
N GLY A 562 11.08 -18.20 21.16
CA GLY A 562 10.47 -18.83 20.00
C GLY A 562 9.55 -17.93 19.16
N LEU A 563 9.46 -16.63 19.45
CA LEU A 563 8.55 -15.72 18.74
C LEU A 563 9.03 -15.43 17.31
N THR A 564 8.11 -15.49 16.36
CA THR A 564 8.33 -15.07 14.96
C THR A 564 8.55 -13.56 14.85
N ASN A 565 9.12 -13.08 13.73
CA ASN A 565 9.36 -11.65 13.54
C ASN A 565 8.08 -10.80 13.61
N ILE A 566 6.95 -11.37 13.17
CA ILE A 566 5.62 -10.75 13.24
C ILE A 566 5.16 -10.64 14.69
N GLU A 567 5.36 -11.69 15.49
CA GLU A 567 4.99 -11.69 16.92
C GLU A 567 5.87 -10.76 17.74
N ILE A 568 7.17 -10.72 17.46
CA ILE A 568 8.12 -9.76 18.06
C ILE A 568 7.69 -8.34 17.71
N GLY A 569 7.37 -8.07 16.44
CA GLY A 569 6.91 -6.77 15.99
C GLY A 569 5.62 -6.35 16.68
N SER A 570 4.65 -7.26 16.78
CA SER A 570 3.39 -7.02 17.49
C SER A 570 3.58 -6.74 18.98
N ARG A 571 4.53 -7.43 19.63
CA ARG A 571 4.79 -7.27 21.07
C ARG A 571 5.58 -6.00 21.40
N LEU A 572 6.42 -5.56 20.48
CA LEU A 572 7.31 -4.42 20.65
C LEU A 572 6.81 -3.15 19.94
N PHE A 573 5.62 -3.18 19.32
CA PHE A 573 5.07 -2.11 18.49
C PHE A 573 6.02 -1.69 17.36
N LEU A 574 6.65 -2.68 16.72
CA LEU A 574 7.54 -2.50 15.56
C LEU A 574 6.96 -3.20 14.33
N SER A 575 7.26 -2.67 13.14
CA SER A 575 7.01 -3.41 11.91
C SER A 575 7.92 -4.64 11.83
N GLU A 576 7.45 -5.71 11.17
CA GLU A 576 8.25 -6.94 10.96
C GLU A 576 9.61 -6.62 10.27
N ILE A 577 9.60 -5.66 9.35
CA ILE A 577 10.81 -5.18 8.64
C ILE A 577 11.80 -4.55 9.64
N THR A 578 11.31 -3.79 10.61
CA THR A 578 12.15 -3.19 11.65
C THR A 578 12.76 -4.28 12.54
N VAL A 579 11.99 -5.31 12.89
CA VAL A 579 12.51 -6.49 13.61
C VAL A 579 13.57 -7.22 12.79
N LYS A 580 13.36 -7.41 11.49
CA LYS A 580 14.36 -7.99 10.58
C LYS A 580 15.66 -7.17 10.58
N LYS A 581 15.56 -5.83 10.50
CA LYS A 581 16.72 -4.93 10.54
C LYS A 581 17.49 -5.05 11.86
N HIS A 582 16.79 -5.06 13.00
CA HIS A 582 17.43 -5.29 14.29
C HIS A 582 18.07 -6.69 14.38
N LEU A 583 17.41 -7.72 13.87
CA LEU A 583 17.99 -9.07 13.83
C LEU A 583 19.22 -9.15 12.93
N SER A 584 19.24 -8.47 11.78
CA SER A 584 20.44 -8.36 10.94
C SER A 584 21.60 -7.72 11.70
N SER A 585 21.35 -6.65 12.47
CA SER A 585 22.39 -6.03 13.30
C SER A 585 22.82 -6.94 14.47
N VAL A 586 21.89 -7.66 15.09
CA VAL A 586 22.20 -8.68 16.11
C VAL A 586 23.09 -9.78 15.53
N TYR A 587 22.78 -10.29 14.33
CA TYR A 587 23.55 -11.31 13.65
C TYR A 587 24.98 -10.85 13.35
N GLU A 588 25.14 -9.62 12.87
CA GLU A 588 26.43 -9.01 12.60
C GLU A 588 27.26 -8.82 13.88
N LYS A 589 26.65 -8.24 14.93
CA LYS A 589 27.31 -7.97 16.22
C LYS A 589 27.72 -9.24 16.95
N LEU A 590 26.90 -10.29 16.90
CA LEU A 590 27.18 -11.58 17.54
C LEU A 590 27.92 -12.56 16.62
N ARG A 591 28.25 -12.15 15.38
CA ARG A 591 28.93 -12.97 14.36
C ARG A 591 28.24 -14.32 14.08
N VAL A 592 26.91 -14.32 14.09
CA VAL A 592 26.06 -15.47 13.73
C VAL A 592 25.39 -15.22 12.39
N ARG A 593 25.14 -16.25 11.59
CA ARG A 593 24.67 -16.09 10.21
C ARG A 593 23.16 -16.11 10.07
N ASN A 594 22.47 -16.72 11.04
CA ASN A 594 21.04 -16.94 10.95
C ASN A 594 20.41 -17.14 12.34
N ARG A 595 19.08 -17.17 12.37
CA ARG A 595 18.27 -17.35 13.58
C ARG A 595 18.62 -18.63 14.35
N VAL A 596 18.96 -19.72 13.66
CA VAL A 596 19.30 -21.00 14.28
C VAL A 596 20.64 -20.92 14.99
N GLU A 597 21.63 -20.27 14.38
CA GLU A 597 22.92 -19.99 15.00
C GLU A 597 22.80 -19.02 16.18
N LEU A 598 21.95 -17.99 16.07
CA LEU A 598 21.62 -17.12 17.22
C LEU A 598 21.00 -17.92 18.37
N LEU A 599 20.02 -18.78 18.08
CA LEU A 599 19.40 -19.64 19.09
C LEU A 599 20.41 -20.60 19.72
N ARG A 600 21.29 -21.21 18.92
CA ARG A 600 22.38 -22.06 19.43
C ARG A 600 23.35 -21.29 20.33
N LEU A 601 23.73 -20.08 19.94
CA LEU A 601 24.62 -19.21 20.72
C LEU A 601 24.00 -18.85 22.08
N LEU A 602 22.69 -18.53 22.10
CA LEU A 602 21.96 -18.11 23.30
C LEU A 602 21.50 -19.28 24.19
N LEU A 603 21.30 -20.47 23.62
CA LEU A 603 20.96 -21.70 24.36
C LEU A 603 22.19 -22.45 24.86
N ALA A 604 23.35 -22.23 24.25
CA ALA A 604 24.63 -22.75 24.73
C ALA A 604 25.05 -21.91 25.94
N LYS A 605 24.57 -22.33 27.13
CA LYS A 605 25.08 -21.81 28.41
C LYS A 605 26.62 -21.88 28.41
N PRO A 606 27.32 -20.89 28.99
CA PRO A 606 28.76 -20.93 29.17
C PRO A 606 29.21 -22.20 29.91
#